data_AF-A0A9Q0YID2-F1
#
_entry.id   AF-A0A9Q0YID2-F1
#
_cell.length_a   1.000
_cell.length_b   1.000
_cell.length_c   1.000
_cell.angle_alpha   90.00
_cell.angle_beta   90.00
_cell.angle_gamma   90.00
#
_symmetry.space_group_name_H-M   'P 1'
#
loop_
_entity.id
_entity.type
_entity.pdbx_description
1 polymer ?
#
loop_
_entity_poly.entity_id
_entity_poly.type
_entity_poly.pdbx_seq_one_letter_code
_entity_poly.pdbx_strand_id
1 'polypeptide(L)'
;MRQLIVKRIGVDSFVEKLDSVMKHESYTLAAQKPQLRFASPNEMLFDYEFTTLFKQLEVTVVKSAQAMDETESKKTVEEHANIVTQYKDIIREQDIELQALKEAHEQLKKDYSDAERQLGEYGVQIQQLRDQYTLLKAQNGVQSGQGDSGSLQENGPTDQLATAVSEEQRKENERLQQEVEELKKNQETVTQQLAEKDTQLEKLKNDLTVAEAKVVLQDDDDGGSKDNAQSVFEARLEEQRKEIAELRSQVSDERALVTKLKSENEELAAEAAKSNDNSALIAEKAAMSTQISKLESDLAKLQVEKEKDVNEKEQLLKEKDKLVEELEAAKASSGGGGADQAELEKLKTEKLSLEEQLAKAVAEQERYQKEQDDLLVLLTETDEKKLAYKEKVKELGGQISEEEIEEEDEDDEDDEDDEDES
;
A
#
# COMPACT_ATOMS: atom_id res chain seq x y z
N MET A 1 -40.59 1.42 -47.72
CA MET A 1 -40.51 1.39 -49.21
C MET A 1 -39.11 1.69 -49.72
N ARG A 2 -38.50 2.88 -49.47
CA ARG A 2 -37.15 3.20 -49.95
C ARG A 2 -36.08 2.17 -49.57
N GLN A 3 -36.01 1.77 -48.30
CA GLN A 3 -35.04 0.75 -47.84
C GLN A 3 -35.19 -0.60 -48.58
N LEU A 4 -36.40 -0.96 -49.02
CA LEU A 4 -36.62 -2.17 -49.82
C LEU A 4 -36.08 -2.00 -51.24
N ILE A 5 -36.26 -0.82 -51.86
CA ILE A 5 -35.66 -0.50 -53.15
C ILE A 5 -34.14 -0.59 -53.06
N VAL A 6 -33.53 0.02 -52.04
CA VAL A 6 -32.08 -0.02 -51.81
C VAL A 6 -31.58 -1.46 -51.62
N LYS A 7 -32.23 -2.25 -50.76
CA LYS A 7 -31.74 -3.60 -50.38
C LYS A 7 -32.04 -4.70 -51.40
N ARG A 8 -33.15 -4.61 -52.16
CA ARG A 8 -33.60 -5.72 -53.02
C ARG A 8 -33.47 -5.46 -54.51
N ILE A 9 -33.51 -4.21 -54.94
CA ILE A 9 -33.48 -3.84 -56.36
C ILE A 9 -32.16 -3.11 -56.68
N GLY A 10 -31.71 -2.25 -55.77
CA GLY A 10 -30.65 -1.28 -56.01
C GLY A 10 -31.23 0.02 -56.59
N VAL A 11 -30.77 1.17 -56.10
CA VAL A 11 -31.28 2.49 -56.54
C VAL A 11 -31.02 2.71 -58.02
N ASP A 12 -29.83 2.37 -58.51
CA ASP A 12 -29.44 2.56 -59.91
C ASP A 12 -30.28 1.67 -60.85
N SER A 13 -30.49 0.40 -60.49
CA SER A 13 -31.35 -0.52 -61.23
C SER A 13 -32.81 -0.04 -61.26
N PHE A 14 -33.32 0.47 -60.15
CA PHE A 14 -34.67 1.05 -60.10
C PHE A 14 -34.81 2.27 -61.02
N VAL A 15 -33.83 3.18 -61.01
CA VAL A 15 -33.82 4.36 -61.89
C VAL A 15 -33.68 3.95 -63.36
N GLU A 16 -32.82 2.99 -63.68
CA GLU A 16 -32.65 2.47 -65.05
C GLU A 16 -33.93 1.84 -65.60
N LYS A 17 -34.64 1.04 -64.78
CA LYS A 17 -35.93 0.47 -65.18
C LYS A 17 -37.01 1.53 -65.36
N LEU A 18 -37.01 2.58 -64.54
CA LEU A 18 -37.96 3.69 -64.70
C LEU A 18 -37.71 4.46 -66.00
N ASP A 19 -36.44 4.76 -66.30
CA ASP A 19 -36.01 5.44 -67.53
C ASP A 19 -36.31 4.63 -68.81
N SER A 20 -36.33 3.29 -68.71
CA SER A 20 -36.68 2.42 -69.83
C SER A 20 -38.08 2.67 -70.42
N VAL A 21 -39.01 3.20 -69.63
CA VAL A 21 -40.37 3.54 -70.07
C VAL A 21 -40.34 4.69 -71.09
N MET A 22 -39.54 5.73 -70.84
CA MET A 22 -39.42 6.87 -71.76
C MET A 22 -38.63 6.53 -73.03
N LYS A 23 -37.72 5.57 -72.95
CA LYS A 23 -36.94 5.08 -74.11
C LYS A 23 -37.77 4.24 -75.07
N HIS A 24 -38.99 3.84 -74.70
CA HIS A 24 -39.86 3.05 -75.55
C HIS A 24 -40.33 3.87 -76.76
N GLU A 25 -40.31 3.27 -77.96
CA GLU A 25 -40.68 3.96 -79.21
C GLU A 25 -42.13 4.48 -79.17
N SER A 26 -43.06 3.63 -78.71
CA SER A 26 -44.47 4.02 -78.53
C SER A 26 -44.66 5.17 -77.55
N TYR A 27 -43.77 5.32 -76.55
CA TYR A 27 -43.84 6.45 -75.61
C TYR A 27 -43.51 7.76 -76.35
N THR A 28 -42.45 7.75 -77.16
CA THR A 28 -42.04 8.91 -77.96
C THR A 28 -43.13 9.33 -78.94
N LEU A 29 -43.80 8.38 -79.60
CA LEU A 29 -44.89 8.66 -80.52
C LEU A 29 -46.12 9.24 -79.80
N ALA A 30 -46.51 8.65 -78.67
CA ALA A 30 -47.65 9.11 -77.87
C ALA A 30 -47.44 10.50 -77.26
N ALA A 31 -46.20 10.85 -76.89
CA ALA A 31 -45.87 12.14 -76.29
C ALA A 31 -45.91 13.33 -77.27
N GLN A 32 -45.91 13.10 -78.60
CA GLN A 32 -45.82 14.18 -79.58
C GLN A 32 -47.17 14.89 -79.83
N LYS A 33 -48.29 14.18 -79.75
CA LYS A 33 -49.61 14.70 -80.15
C LYS A 33 -50.72 14.12 -79.28
N PRO A 34 -51.69 14.94 -78.85
CA PRO A 34 -52.88 14.44 -78.13
C PRO A 34 -53.77 13.51 -78.96
N GLN A 35 -53.64 13.51 -80.30
CA GLN A 35 -54.46 12.66 -81.16
C GLN A 35 -53.91 11.24 -81.24
N LEU A 36 -54.76 10.28 -80.89
CA LEU A 36 -54.52 8.84 -81.05
C LEU A 36 -54.40 8.49 -82.55
N ARG A 37 -53.19 8.17 -83.00
CA ARG A 37 -52.89 7.70 -84.37
C ARG A 37 -52.01 6.46 -84.31
N PHE A 38 -52.58 5.32 -84.68
CA PHE A 38 -51.88 4.03 -84.73
C PHE A 38 -52.36 3.25 -85.96
N ALA A 39 -51.51 2.41 -86.55
CA ALA A 39 -51.86 1.64 -87.75
C ALA A 39 -52.68 0.39 -87.39
N SER A 40 -52.46 -0.16 -86.20
CA SER A 40 -53.21 -1.29 -85.66
C SER A 40 -53.51 -1.11 -84.16
N PRO A 41 -54.61 -1.68 -83.63
CA PRO A 41 -54.92 -1.60 -82.19
C PRO A 41 -53.81 -2.14 -81.28
N ASN A 42 -52.95 -3.04 -81.80
CA ASN A 42 -51.83 -3.64 -81.06
C ASN A 42 -50.65 -2.67 -80.85
N GLU A 43 -50.60 -1.56 -81.59
CA GLU A 43 -49.57 -0.53 -81.45
C GLU A 43 -49.93 0.54 -80.40
N MET A 44 -51.16 0.53 -79.89
CA MET A 44 -51.64 1.47 -78.88
C MET A 44 -51.24 1.01 -77.46
N LEU A 45 -50.02 1.36 -77.04
CA LEU A 45 -49.49 1.05 -75.70
C LEU A 45 -49.58 2.22 -74.71
N PHE A 46 -49.34 3.44 -75.18
CA PHE A 46 -49.34 4.65 -74.36
C PHE A 46 -50.28 5.70 -74.93
N ASP A 47 -50.93 6.46 -74.06
CA ASP A 47 -51.67 7.66 -74.41
C ASP A 47 -50.91 8.94 -74.03
N TYR A 48 -51.32 10.06 -74.60
CA TYR A 48 -50.67 11.36 -74.42
C TYR A 48 -50.67 11.84 -72.95
N GLU A 49 -51.76 11.62 -72.22
CA GLU A 49 -51.90 12.05 -70.83
C GLU A 49 -50.99 11.22 -69.91
N PHE A 50 -50.89 9.91 -70.14
CA PHE A 50 -49.93 9.04 -69.45
C PHE A 50 -48.50 9.55 -69.64
N THR A 51 -48.08 9.86 -70.88
CA THR A 51 -46.70 10.33 -71.12
C THR A 51 -46.41 11.63 -70.36
N THR A 52 -47.38 12.53 -70.30
CA THR A 52 -47.29 13.82 -69.59
C THR A 52 -47.18 13.60 -68.07
N LEU A 53 -48.03 12.74 -67.51
CA LEU A 53 -48.02 12.41 -66.09
C LEU A 53 -46.73 11.70 -65.67
N PHE A 54 -46.30 10.71 -66.45
CA PHE A 54 -45.08 9.95 -66.19
C PHE A 54 -43.86 10.87 -66.12
N LYS A 55 -43.73 11.78 -67.08
CA LYS A 55 -42.62 12.75 -67.13
C LYS A 55 -42.58 13.68 -65.92
N GLN A 56 -43.73 14.08 -65.38
CA GLN A 56 -43.79 14.93 -64.19
C GLN A 56 -43.42 14.15 -62.91
N LEU A 57 -43.92 12.93 -62.78
CA LEU A 57 -43.72 12.13 -61.58
C LEU A 57 -42.33 11.49 -61.50
N GLU A 58 -41.75 11.12 -62.63
CA GLU A 58 -40.44 10.45 -62.69
C GLU A 58 -39.37 11.24 -61.93
N VAL A 59 -39.23 12.55 -62.18
CA VAL A 59 -38.23 13.39 -61.51
C VAL A 59 -38.42 13.37 -59.99
N THR A 60 -39.67 13.37 -59.53
CA THR A 60 -40.02 13.36 -58.11
C THR A 60 -39.73 11.99 -57.48
N VAL A 61 -40.03 10.91 -58.20
CA VAL A 61 -39.78 9.53 -57.78
C VAL A 61 -38.27 9.23 -57.73
N VAL A 62 -37.50 9.65 -58.74
CA VAL A 62 -36.03 9.49 -58.77
C VAL A 62 -35.39 10.25 -57.61
N LYS A 63 -35.76 11.51 -57.40
CA LYS A 63 -35.24 12.32 -56.28
C LYS A 63 -35.53 11.71 -54.92
N SER A 64 -36.75 11.21 -54.71
CA SER A 64 -37.15 10.59 -53.43
C SER A 64 -36.50 9.21 -53.23
N ALA A 65 -36.24 8.44 -54.29
CA ALA A 65 -35.48 7.20 -54.20
C ALA A 65 -33.99 7.45 -53.87
N GLN A 66 -33.39 8.49 -54.46
CA GLN A 66 -31.99 8.86 -54.27
C GLN A 66 -31.70 9.65 -52.99
N ALA A 67 -32.70 10.28 -52.37
CA ALA A 67 -32.51 11.05 -51.14
C ALA A 67 -31.82 10.22 -50.05
N MET A 68 -30.55 10.52 -49.77
CA MET A 68 -29.80 9.91 -48.68
C MET A 68 -30.36 10.41 -47.35
N ASP A 69 -30.55 9.49 -46.39
CA ASP A 69 -30.93 9.88 -45.02
C ASP A 69 -29.67 10.40 -44.31
N GLU A 70 -29.26 11.63 -44.66
CA GLU A 70 -28.11 12.31 -44.03
C GLU A 70 -28.30 12.46 -42.51
N THR A 71 -29.54 12.46 -42.04
CA THR A 71 -29.90 12.63 -40.63
C THR A 71 -29.56 11.39 -39.79
N GLU A 72 -29.81 10.19 -40.30
CA GLU A 72 -29.43 8.93 -39.61
C GLU A 72 -27.91 8.70 -39.66
N SER A 73 -27.26 9.07 -40.77
CA SER A 73 -25.81 8.92 -40.93
C SER A 73 -25.02 9.89 -40.06
N LYS A 74 -25.52 11.11 -39.81
CA LYS A 74 -24.88 12.07 -38.89
C LYS A 74 -25.04 11.67 -37.43
N LYS A 75 -26.23 11.19 -37.04
CA LYS A 75 -26.48 10.70 -35.67
C LYS A 75 -25.57 9.54 -35.27
N THR A 76 -25.42 8.55 -36.16
CA THR A 76 -24.53 7.40 -35.92
C THR A 76 -23.06 7.82 -35.80
N VAL A 77 -22.58 8.75 -36.62
CA VAL A 77 -21.21 9.27 -36.53
C VAL A 77 -20.99 10.09 -35.25
N GLU A 78 -21.94 10.91 -34.83
CA GLU A 78 -21.88 11.67 -33.57
C GLU A 78 -21.90 10.73 -32.34
N GLU A 79 -22.72 9.68 -32.37
CA GLU A 79 -22.74 8.64 -31.33
C GLU A 79 -21.39 7.92 -31.23
N HIS A 80 -20.81 7.52 -32.36
CA HIS A 80 -19.47 6.92 -32.38
C HIS A 80 -18.39 7.88 -31.88
N ALA A 81 -18.46 9.17 -32.23
CA ALA A 81 -17.49 10.17 -31.75
C ALA A 81 -17.58 10.36 -30.22
N ASN A 82 -18.79 10.35 -29.67
CA ASN A 82 -19.01 10.44 -28.22
C ASN A 82 -18.48 9.20 -27.49
N ILE A 83 -18.76 8.01 -28.00
CA ILE A 83 -18.25 6.75 -27.45
C ILE A 83 -16.72 6.71 -27.47
N VAL A 84 -16.10 7.11 -28.58
CA VAL A 84 -14.63 7.17 -28.68
C VAL A 84 -14.04 8.19 -27.69
N THR A 85 -14.74 9.29 -27.43
CA THR A 85 -14.30 10.28 -26.44
C THR A 85 -14.37 9.70 -25.03
N GLN A 86 -15.46 9.02 -24.68
CA GLN A 86 -15.60 8.32 -23.39
C GLN A 86 -14.51 7.26 -23.20
N TYR A 87 -14.23 6.42 -24.21
CA TYR A 87 -13.14 5.45 -24.11
C TYR A 87 -11.78 6.11 -23.94
N LYS A 88 -11.51 7.24 -24.61
CA LYS A 88 -10.25 7.98 -24.42
C LYS A 88 -10.11 8.54 -23.01
N ASP A 89 -11.20 9.01 -22.43
CA ASP A 89 -11.18 9.55 -21.08
C ASP A 89 -11.00 8.45 -20.04
N ILE A 90 -11.67 7.29 -20.22
CA ILE A 90 -11.44 6.09 -19.39
C ILE A 90 -9.99 5.63 -19.48
N ILE A 91 -9.42 5.54 -20.69
CA ILE A 91 -8.01 5.13 -20.86
C ILE A 91 -7.07 6.10 -20.13
N ARG A 92 -7.31 7.41 -20.21
CA ARG A 92 -6.51 8.41 -19.48
C ARG A 92 -6.64 8.27 -17.97
N GLU A 93 -7.84 8.02 -17.47
CA GLU A 93 -8.09 7.83 -16.04
C GLU A 93 -7.39 6.56 -15.55
N GLN A 94 -7.49 5.46 -16.30
CA GLN A 94 -6.76 4.22 -16.06
C GLN A 94 -5.24 4.43 -16.11
N ASP A 95 -4.72 5.20 -17.06
CA ASP A 95 -3.29 5.50 -17.14
C ASP A 95 -2.80 6.27 -15.90
N ILE A 96 -3.61 7.20 -15.39
CA ILE A 96 -3.32 7.97 -14.16
C ILE A 96 -3.33 7.05 -12.94
N GLU A 97 -4.35 6.21 -12.78
CA GLU A 97 -4.44 5.26 -11.68
C GLU A 97 -3.29 4.24 -11.71
N LEU A 98 -2.96 3.74 -12.90
CA LEU A 98 -1.87 2.79 -13.10
C LEU A 98 -0.51 3.42 -12.78
N GLN A 99 -0.32 4.70 -13.11
CA GLN A 99 0.86 5.45 -12.69
C GLN A 99 0.91 5.64 -11.17
N ALA A 100 -0.19 6.06 -10.54
CA ALA A 100 -0.26 6.23 -9.10
C ALA A 100 0.01 4.91 -8.34
N LEU A 101 -0.52 3.79 -8.85
CA LEU A 101 -0.29 2.47 -8.28
C LEU A 101 1.18 2.04 -8.40
N LYS A 102 1.82 2.33 -9.53
CA LYS A 102 3.26 2.07 -9.72
C LYS A 102 4.12 2.90 -8.75
N GLU A 103 3.81 4.19 -8.59
CA GLU A 103 4.52 5.07 -7.66
C GLU A 103 4.34 4.58 -6.21
N ALA A 104 3.12 4.18 -5.82
CA ALA A 104 2.84 3.61 -4.50
C ALA A 104 3.59 2.28 -4.28
N HIS A 105 3.64 1.40 -5.29
CA HIS A 105 4.38 0.15 -5.22
C HIS A 105 5.90 0.38 -5.09
N GLU A 106 6.45 1.34 -5.82
CA GLU A 106 7.87 1.70 -5.72
C GLU A 106 8.21 2.27 -4.34
N GLN A 107 7.32 3.10 -3.78
CA GLN A 107 7.47 3.62 -2.42
C GLN A 107 7.39 2.49 -1.38
N LEU A 108 6.38 1.62 -1.47
CA LEU A 108 6.22 0.50 -0.54
C LEU A 108 7.41 -0.46 -0.60
N LYS A 109 7.96 -0.71 -1.80
CA LYS A 109 9.16 -1.52 -1.99
C LYS A 109 10.39 -0.91 -1.31
N LYS A 110 10.52 0.43 -1.37
CA LYS A 110 11.58 1.14 -0.66
C LYS A 110 11.41 1.03 0.85
N ASP A 111 10.20 1.27 1.35
CA ASP A 111 9.90 1.21 2.79
C ASP A 111 10.12 -0.21 3.34
N TYR A 112 9.74 -1.24 2.57
CA TYR A 112 10.03 -2.64 2.89
C TYR A 112 11.53 -2.90 2.99
N SER A 113 12.32 -2.47 1.99
CA SER A 113 13.77 -2.65 2.01
C SER A 113 14.43 -1.91 3.18
N ASP A 114 13.95 -0.73 3.54
CA ASP A 114 14.43 0.03 4.69
C ASP A 114 14.08 -0.68 6.02
N ALA A 115 12.88 -1.25 6.13
CA ALA A 115 12.46 -2.02 7.30
C ALA A 115 13.24 -3.33 7.45
N GLU A 116 13.48 -4.05 6.35
CA GLU A 116 14.31 -5.26 6.30
C GLU A 116 15.75 -4.96 6.75
N ARG A 117 16.33 -3.85 6.28
CA ARG A 117 17.65 -3.37 6.72
C ARG A 117 17.68 -3.10 8.23
N GLN A 118 16.63 -2.49 8.79
CA GLN A 118 16.54 -2.23 10.23
C GLN A 118 16.38 -3.53 11.04
N LEU A 119 15.60 -4.49 10.55
CA LEU A 119 15.46 -5.80 11.19
C LEU A 119 16.81 -6.53 11.27
N GLY A 120 17.59 -6.52 10.19
CA GLY A 120 18.94 -7.08 10.20
C GLY A 120 19.87 -6.38 11.20
N GLU A 121 19.80 -5.05 11.30
CA GLU A 121 20.56 -4.29 12.31
C GLU A 121 20.17 -4.67 13.75
N TYR A 122 18.86 -4.80 14.03
CA TYR A 122 18.39 -5.26 15.34
C TYR A 122 18.76 -6.72 15.61
N GLY A 123 18.74 -7.59 14.61
CA GLY A 123 19.19 -8.98 14.72
C GLY A 123 20.66 -9.07 15.17
N VAL A 124 21.55 -8.28 14.56
CA VAL A 124 22.96 -8.18 14.96
C VAL A 124 23.11 -7.66 16.39
N GLN A 125 22.34 -6.63 16.78
CA GLN A 125 22.38 -6.10 18.16
C GLN A 125 21.93 -7.15 19.18
N ILE A 126 20.85 -7.89 18.89
CA ILE A 126 20.37 -8.99 19.74
C ILE A 126 21.44 -10.07 19.86
N GLN A 127 22.10 -10.46 18.77
CA GLN A 127 23.17 -11.44 18.82
C GLN A 127 24.35 -10.98 19.67
N GLN A 128 24.78 -9.72 19.52
CA GLN A 128 25.83 -9.12 20.36
C GLN A 128 25.45 -9.11 21.84
N LEU A 129 24.19 -8.82 22.17
CA LEU A 129 23.69 -8.86 23.55
C LEU A 129 23.63 -10.30 24.09
N ARG A 130 23.23 -11.28 23.27
CA ARG A 130 23.27 -12.71 23.62
C ARG A 130 24.69 -13.21 23.88
N ASP A 131 25.65 -12.78 23.07
CA ASP A 131 27.05 -13.14 23.23
C ASP A 131 27.63 -12.54 24.52
N GLN A 132 27.33 -11.26 24.79
CA GLN A 132 27.69 -10.61 26.06
C GLN A 132 27.06 -11.30 27.27
N TYR A 133 25.77 -11.65 27.19
CA TYR A 133 25.08 -12.40 28.24
C TYR A 133 25.72 -13.77 28.46
N THR A 134 26.07 -14.48 27.40
CA THR A 134 26.73 -15.79 27.47
C THR A 134 28.11 -15.66 28.12
N LEU A 135 28.87 -14.61 27.77
CA LEU A 135 30.16 -14.31 28.37
C LEU A 135 30.03 -13.98 29.86
N LEU A 136 29.06 -13.14 30.25
CA LEU A 136 28.77 -12.81 31.65
C LEU A 136 28.34 -14.04 32.44
N LYS A 137 27.48 -14.88 31.87
CA LYS A 137 27.02 -16.13 32.47
C LYS A 137 28.18 -17.11 32.65
N ALA A 138 29.10 -17.21 31.69
CA ALA A 138 30.31 -18.01 31.84
C ALA A 138 31.23 -17.44 32.93
N GLN A 139 31.39 -16.11 32.99
CA GLN A 139 32.21 -15.43 33.99
C GLN A 139 31.64 -15.59 35.42
N ASN A 140 30.32 -15.53 35.58
CA ASN A 140 29.63 -15.79 36.85
C ASN A 140 29.54 -17.28 37.20
N GLY A 141 29.41 -18.16 36.20
CA GLY A 141 29.43 -19.62 36.38
C GLY A 141 30.80 -20.16 36.80
N VAL A 142 31.89 -19.48 36.42
CA VAL A 142 33.26 -19.81 36.86
C VAL A 142 33.51 -19.43 38.34
N GLN A 143 32.71 -18.53 38.93
CA GLN A 143 32.75 -18.25 40.38
C GLN A 143 31.90 -19.19 41.23
N SER A 144 30.96 -19.93 40.64
CA SER A 144 30.07 -20.85 41.37
C SER A 144 30.41 -22.30 41.07
N GLY A 145 31.66 -22.68 41.33
CA GLY A 145 32.06 -24.08 41.34
C GLY A 145 31.69 -24.75 42.65
N GLN A 146 30.46 -25.26 42.79
CA GLN A 146 30.09 -26.48 43.56
C GLN A 146 28.56 -26.66 43.72
N GLY A 147 28.08 -27.88 43.46
CA GLY A 147 26.76 -28.42 43.85
C GLY A 147 25.79 -28.51 42.65
N ASP A 148 25.56 -29.67 42.03
CA ASP A 148 24.87 -30.90 42.52
C ASP A 148 23.34 -30.77 42.68
N SER A 149 22.64 -31.75 42.10
CA SER A 149 21.20 -32.08 42.18
C SER A 149 20.23 -31.12 41.45
N GLY A 150 19.22 -31.54 40.69
CA GLY A 150 18.58 -32.84 40.48
C GLY A 150 17.10 -32.60 40.11
N SER A 151 16.65 -33.23 39.01
CA SER A 151 15.25 -33.57 38.65
C SER A 151 14.13 -32.50 38.65
N LEU A 152 13.66 -32.10 37.47
CA LEU A 152 12.30 -31.61 37.18
C LEU A 152 11.95 -32.06 35.75
N GLN A 153 11.23 -33.16 35.53
CA GLN A 153 9.76 -33.29 35.47
C GLN A 153 9.10 -32.31 34.49
N GLU A 154 8.60 -32.90 33.41
CA GLU A 154 7.81 -32.32 32.33
C GLU A 154 6.65 -31.45 32.86
N ASN A 155 6.73 -30.15 32.61
CA ASN A 155 5.61 -29.23 32.42
C ASN A 155 6.14 -28.10 31.53
N GLY A 156 5.38 -27.73 30.50
CA GLY A 156 5.88 -27.08 29.28
C GLY A 156 6.70 -25.79 29.42
N PRO A 157 7.45 -25.41 28.36
CA PRO A 157 8.47 -24.35 28.41
C PRO A 157 7.94 -22.93 28.65
N THR A 158 6.63 -22.70 28.59
CA THR A 158 6.04 -21.36 28.61
C THR A 158 5.81 -20.81 30.03
N ASP A 159 5.48 -21.66 31.01
CA ASP A 159 5.08 -21.22 32.36
C ASP A 159 6.29 -21.04 33.30
N GLN A 160 7.37 -21.79 33.06
CA GLN A 160 8.62 -21.68 33.81
C GLN A 160 9.41 -20.42 33.44
N LEU A 161 9.34 -19.99 32.18
CA LEU A 161 10.00 -18.76 31.70
C LEU A 161 9.29 -17.51 32.25
N ALA A 162 7.95 -17.51 32.30
CA ALA A 162 7.19 -16.40 32.89
C ALA A 162 7.47 -16.23 34.39
N THR A 163 7.60 -17.35 35.11
CA THR A 163 7.90 -17.33 36.56
C THR A 163 9.34 -16.91 36.83
N ALA A 164 10.31 -17.42 36.07
CA ALA A 164 11.73 -17.07 36.22
C ALA A 164 12.00 -15.60 35.85
N VAL A 165 11.39 -15.08 34.78
CA VAL A 165 11.47 -13.66 34.40
C VAL A 165 10.84 -12.77 35.49
N SER A 166 9.69 -13.17 36.05
CA SER A 166 9.06 -12.41 37.14
C SER A 166 9.90 -12.38 38.42
N GLU A 167 10.58 -13.48 38.76
CA GLU A 167 11.49 -13.53 39.92
C GLU A 167 12.78 -12.75 39.71
N GLU A 168 13.37 -12.80 38.50
CA GLU A 168 14.57 -12.04 38.16
C GLU A 168 14.28 -10.54 38.13
N GLN A 169 13.16 -10.14 37.54
CA GLN A 169 12.72 -8.74 37.49
C GLN A 169 12.32 -8.21 38.87
N ARG A 170 11.86 -9.08 39.78
CA ARG A 170 11.64 -8.73 41.19
C ARG A 170 12.97 -8.52 41.93
N LYS A 171 13.94 -9.42 41.77
CA LYS A 171 15.28 -9.29 42.38
C LYS A 171 16.02 -8.05 41.88
N GLU A 172 15.89 -7.73 40.60
CA GLU A 172 16.47 -6.52 40.02
C GLU A 172 15.80 -5.24 40.57
N ASN A 173 14.47 -5.24 40.72
CA ASN A 173 13.78 -4.14 41.39
C ASN A 173 14.20 -3.98 42.85
N GLU A 174 14.36 -5.07 43.60
CA GLU A 174 14.85 -5.04 44.98
C GLU A 174 16.30 -4.51 45.05
N ARG A 175 17.17 -4.88 44.09
CA ARG A 175 18.54 -4.36 43.97
C ARG A 175 18.57 -2.87 43.66
N LEU A 176 17.79 -2.42 42.67
CA LEU A 176 17.70 -1.02 42.29
C LEU A 176 17.14 -0.16 43.42
N GLN A 177 16.17 -0.68 44.19
CA GLN A 177 15.66 0.01 45.37
C GLN A 177 16.74 0.19 46.46
N GLN A 178 17.54 -0.85 46.72
CA GLN A 178 18.67 -0.76 47.67
C GLN A 178 19.73 0.24 47.21
N GLU A 179 20.06 0.25 45.92
CA GLU A 179 21.03 1.19 45.34
C GLU A 179 20.53 2.64 45.44
N VAL A 180 19.24 2.88 45.17
CA VAL A 180 18.61 4.20 45.35
C VAL A 180 18.62 4.64 46.82
N GLU A 181 18.37 3.72 47.76
CA GLU A 181 18.38 4.03 49.19
C GLU A 181 19.80 4.34 49.70
N GLU A 182 20.81 3.61 49.22
CA GLU A 182 22.21 3.88 49.52
C GLU A 182 22.67 5.22 48.94
N LEU A 183 22.31 5.52 47.69
CA LEU A 183 22.60 6.80 47.06
C LEU A 183 21.95 7.97 47.82
N LYS A 184 20.71 7.81 48.29
CA LYS A 184 20.04 8.81 49.14
C LYS A 184 20.77 9.03 50.45
N LYS A 185 21.20 7.96 51.12
CA LYS A 185 21.98 8.05 52.37
C LYS A 185 23.34 8.73 52.16
N ASN A 186 24.00 8.45 51.04
CA ASN A 186 25.25 9.12 50.66
C ASN A 186 25.01 10.61 50.37
N GLN A 187 23.92 10.95 49.67
CA GLN A 187 23.53 12.34 49.41
C GLN A 187 23.25 13.10 50.72
N GLU A 188 22.56 12.48 51.68
CA GLU A 188 22.30 13.07 53.00
C GLU A 188 23.62 13.30 53.77
N THR A 189 24.53 12.32 53.74
CA THR A 189 25.85 12.44 54.38
C THR A 189 26.67 13.58 53.81
N VAL A 190 26.75 13.71 52.48
CA VAL A 190 27.46 14.80 51.81
C VAL A 190 26.82 16.15 52.13
N THR A 191 25.49 16.20 52.17
CA THR A 191 24.75 17.43 52.53
C THR A 191 25.05 17.86 53.97
N GLN A 192 25.14 16.91 54.92
CA GLN A 192 25.51 17.18 56.30
C GLN A 192 26.96 17.67 56.42
N GLN A 193 27.89 17.07 55.68
CA GLN A 193 29.29 17.50 55.64
C GLN A 193 29.43 18.91 55.06
N LEU A 194 28.69 19.25 54.00
CA LEU A 194 28.65 20.61 53.45
C LEU A 194 28.15 21.62 54.48
N ALA A 195 27.06 21.33 55.18
CA ALA A 195 26.52 22.21 56.22
C ALA A 195 27.51 22.43 57.39
N GLU A 196 28.26 21.38 57.77
CA GLU A 196 29.29 21.49 58.80
C GLU A 196 30.47 22.35 58.32
N LYS A 197 30.91 22.17 57.06
CA LYS A 197 31.96 22.99 56.45
C LYS A 197 31.54 24.46 56.34
N ASP A 198 30.30 24.75 55.97
CA ASP A 198 29.76 26.11 55.94
C ASP A 198 29.76 26.76 57.33
N THR A 199 29.41 25.99 58.37
CA THR A 199 29.48 26.47 59.76
C THR A 199 30.92 26.77 60.18
N GLN A 200 31.88 25.93 59.79
CA GLN A 200 33.30 26.17 60.06
C GLN A 200 33.82 27.41 59.33
N LEU A 201 33.40 27.62 58.08
CA LEU A 201 33.74 28.81 57.31
C LEU A 201 33.21 30.09 57.96
N GLU A 202 31.96 30.11 58.42
CA GLU A 202 31.40 31.26 59.12
C GLU A 202 32.10 31.53 60.46
N LYS A 203 32.52 30.49 61.17
CA LYS A 203 33.32 30.65 62.40
C LYS A 203 34.67 31.28 62.12
N LEU A 204 35.42 30.75 61.14
CA LEU A 204 36.73 31.29 60.74
C LEU A 204 36.62 32.73 60.23
N LYS A 205 35.56 33.03 59.49
CA LYS A 205 35.28 34.38 59.02
C LYS A 205 35.08 35.35 60.18
N ASN A 206 34.28 34.98 61.18
CA ASN A 206 34.09 35.78 62.39
C ASN A 206 35.37 35.96 63.22
N ASP A 207 36.16 34.88 63.37
CA ASP A 207 37.45 34.94 64.07
C ASP A 207 38.43 35.88 63.34
N LEU A 208 38.42 35.88 62.01
CA LEU A 208 39.22 36.80 61.19
C LEU A 208 38.77 38.26 61.38
N THR A 209 37.47 38.56 61.35
CA THR A 209 36.98 39.93 61.61
C THR A 209 37.34 40.42 63.01
N VAL A 210 37.30 39.54 64.02
CA VAL A 210 37.69 39.87 65.39
C VAL A 210 39.20 40.12 65.49
N ALA A 211 40.02 39.32 64.81
CA ALA A 211 41.47 39.51 64.76
C ALA A 211 41.85 40.83 64.05
N GLU A 212 41.21 41.14 62.91
CA GLU A 212 41.39 42.40 62.19
C GLU A 212 40.99 43.60 63.05
N ALA A 213 39.86 43.53 63.77
CA ALA A 213 39.44 44.57 64.70
C ALA A 213 40.40 44.74 65.89
N LYS A 214 41.04 43.66 66.35
CA LYS A 214 42.00 43.69 67.47
C LYS A 214 43.36 44.26 67.08
N VAL A 215 43.83 44.02 65.85
CA VAL A 215 45.07 44.62 65.32
C VAL A 215 44.93 46.13 65.16
N VAL A 216 43.77 46.63 64.73
CA VAL A 216 43.48 48.08 64.65
C VAL A 216 43.46 48.76 66.04
N LEU A 217 43.31 48.00 67.13
CA LEU A 217 43.24 48.50 68.51
C LEU A 217 44.54 48.30 69.32
N GLN A 218 45.60 47.71 68.76
CA GLN A 218 46.87 47.43 69.45
C GLN A 218 48.10 48.14 68.87
N ASP A 219 47.92 49.19 68.07
CA ASP A 219 49.02 50.04 67.56
C ASP A 219 49.59 51.03 68.61
N ASP A 220 49.28 50.85 69.89
CA ASP A 220 49.98 51.52 70.99
C ASP A 220 50.61 50.46 71.92
N ASP A 221 51.94 50.33 71.80
CA ASP A 221 52.92 50.07 72.87
C ASP A 221 53.81 48.81 72.77
N ASP A 222 55.09 49.11 73.01
CA ASP A 222 56.23 48.31 73.43
C ASP A 222 57.02 47.45 72.42
N GLY A 223 58.29 47.86 72.28
CA GLY A 223 59.30 47.29 71.41
C GLY A 223 60.36 46.54 72.23
N GLY A 224 60.53 45.25 71.98
CA GLY A 224 61.59 44.52 72.66
C GLY A 224 61.73 43.03 72.39
N SER A 225 61.31 42.50 71.24
CA SER A 225 61.73 41.16 70.75
C SER A 225 61.29 40.93 69.29
N LYS A 226 61.51 41.93 68.42
CA LYS A 226 60.87 41.98 67.10
C LYS A 226 61.46 40.96 66.11
N ASP A 227 62.78 40.76 66.05
CA ASP A 227 63.37 40.02 64.92
C ASP A 227 63.02 38.52 64.87
N ASN A 228 62.90 37.83 66.01
CA ASN A 228 62.58 36.39 66.00
C ASN A 228 61.06 36.13 65.83
N ALA A 229 60.22 36.90 66.52
CA ALA A 229 58.76 36.79 66.39
C ALA A 229 58.29 37.23 65.00
N GLN A 230 58.85 38.33 64.47
CA GLN A 230 58.52 38.85 63.15
C GLN A 230 58.88 37.86 62.04
N SER A 231 60.04 37.18 62.13
CA SER A 231 60.41 36.14 61.16
C SER A 231 59.46 34.92 61.18
N VAL A 232 58.95 34.53 62.36
CA VAL A 232 58.00 33.41 62.50
C VAL A 232 56.61 33.81 61.98
N PHE A 233 56.19 35.05 62.21
CA PHE A 233 54.95 35.58 61.62
C PHE A 233 55.07 35.73 60.10
N GLU A 234 56.20 36.18 59.57
CA GLU A 234 56.47 36.27 58.13
C GLU A 234 56.47 34.87 57.48
N ALA A 235 57.11 33.88 58.10
CA ALA A 235 57.09 32.51 57.59
C ALA A 235 55.67 31.92 57.55
N ARG A 236 54.85 32.18 58.57
CA ARG A 236 53.44 31.72 58.61
C ARG A 236 52.55 32.47 57.63
N LEU A 237 52.82 33.76 57.38
CA LEU A 237 52.17 34.54 56.33
C LEU A 237 52.52 34.03 54.93
N GLU A 238 53.79 33.65 54.70
CA GLU A 238 54.25 33.05 53.45
C GLU A 238 53.56 31.70 53.20
N GLU A 239 53.44 30.86 54.24
CA GLU A 239 52.76 29.56 54.18
C GLU A 239 51.27 29.72 53.88
N GLN A 240 50.57 30.63 54.58
CA GLN A 240 49.16 30.94 54.31
C GLN A 240 48.96 31.52 52.91
N ARG A 241 49.88 32.34 52.40
CA ARG A 241 49.83 32.84 51.01
C ARG A 241 49.96 31.72 50.00
N LYS A 242 50.85 30.75 50.26
CA LYS A 242 51.03 29.58 49.42
C LYS A 242 49.77 28.70 49.41
N GLU A 243 49.18 28.44 50.57
CA GLU A 243 47.93 27.69 50.69
C GLU A 243 46.76 28.38 49.99
N ILE A 244 46.63 29.71 50.13
CA ILE A 244 45.63 30.51 49.40
C ILE A 244 45.84 30.42 47.89
N ALA A 245 47.08 30.43 47.41
CA ALA A 245 47.38 30.31 45.98
C ALA A 245 46.99 28.91 45.46
N GLU A 246 47.26 27.87 46.23
CA GLU A 246 46.94 26.48 45.90
C GLU A 246 45.43 26.22 45.88
N LEU A 247 44.70 26.73 46.89
CA LEU A 247 43.24 26.70 46.93
C LEU A 247 42.61 27.50 45.78
N ARG A 248 43.18 28.65 45.41
CA ARG A 248 42.73 29.42 44.24
C ARG A 248 42.93 28.66 42.94
N SER A 249 44.03 27.91 42.81
CA SER A 249 44.27 27.03 41.66
C SER A 249 43.21 25.93 41.59
N GLN A 250 42.97 25.22 42.71
CA GLN A 250 41.95 24.17 42.77
C GLN A 250 40.54 24.68 42.43
N VAL A 251 40.14 25.84 42.97
CA VAL A 251 38.84 26.45 42.63
C VAL A 251 38.77 26.84 41.16
N SER A 252 39.89 27.23 40.53
CA SER A 252 39.94 27.51 39.09
C SER A 252 39.74 26.23 38.27
N ASP A 253 40.40 25.13 38.67
CA ASP A 253 40.31 23.84 37.98
C ASP A 253 38.91 23.22 38.12
N GLU A 254 38.31 23.27 39.32
CA GLU A 254 36.93 22.83 39.54
C GLU A 254 35.92 23.66 38.75
N ARG A 255 36.11 24.98 38.64
CA ARG A 255 35.26 25.83 37.80
C ARG A 255 35.34 25.42 36.34
N ALA A 256 36.54 25.12 35.83
CA ALA A 256 36.71 24.66 34.45
C ALA A 256 36.00 23.32 34.21
N LEU A 257 36.07 22.39 35.18
CA LEU A 257 35.36 21.11 35.12
C LEU A 257 33.84 21.29 35.12
N VAL A 258 33.30 22.16 35.97
CA VAL A 258 31.86 22.47 36.01
C VAL A 258 31.40 23.07 34.68
N THR A 259 32.18 23.97 34.08
CA THR A 259 31.86 24.53 32.76
C THR A 259 31.83 23.46 31.68
N LYS A 260 32.79 22.52 31.71
CA LYS A 260 32.84 21.39 30.76
C LYS A 260 31.62 20.48 30.91
N LEU A 261 31.31 20.05 32.13
CA LEU A 261 30.15 19.19 32.42
C LEU A 261 28.81 19.86 32.06
N LYS A 262 28.71 21.19 32.24
CA LYS A 262 27.51 21.94 31.80
C LYS A 262 27.36 21.94 30.28
N SER A 263 28.45 22.12 29.54
CA SER A 263 28.42 22.06 28.07
C SER A 263 28.04 20.67 27.58
N GLU A 264 28.59 19.62 28.17
CA GLU A 264 28.27 18.23 27.82
C GLU A 264 26.80 17.89 28.12
N ASN A 265 26.26 18.39 29.24
CA ASN A 265 24.83 18.25 29.55
C ASN A 265 23.92 19.03 28.59
N GLU A 266 24.30 20.23 28.15
CA GLU A 266 23.56 20.96 27.12
C GLU A 266 23.58 20.23 25.76
N GLU A 267 24.70 19.61 25.41
CA GLU A 267 24.85 18.83 24.18
C GLU A 267 24.00 17.55 24.23
N LEU A 268 24.06 16.81 25.34
CA LEU A 268 23.22 15.63 25.57
C LEU A 268 21.72 15.99 25.61
N ALA A 269 21.36 17.13 26.21
CA ALA A 269 19.98 17.61 26.20
C ALA A 269 19.51 18.00 24.80
N ALA A 270 20.38 18.62 23.99
CA ALA A 270 20.07 18.95 22.60
C ALA A 270 19.93 17.69 21.73
N GLU A 271 20.77 16.67 21.94
CA GLU A 271 20.69 15.41 21.23
C GLU A 271 19.45 14.60 21.62
N ALA A 272 19.10 14.58 22.92
CA ALA A 272 17.85 14.00 23.40
C ALA A 272 16.61 14.73 22.84
N ALA A 273 16.68 16.04 22.64
CA ALA A 273 15.60 16.80 22.02
C ALA A 273 15.40 16.45 20.53
N LYS A 274 16.48 16.21 19.78
CA LYS A 274 16.40 15.74 18.38
C LYS A 274 15.85 14.30 18.30
N SER A 275 16.23 13.44 19.24
CA SER A 275 15.71 12.06 19.33
C SER A 275 14.22 12.00 19.66
N ASN A 276 13.64 13.07 20.22
CA ASN A 276 12.24 13.14 20.62
C ASN A 276 11.32 13.75 19.55
N ASP A 277 11.83 14.03 18.35
CA ASP A 277 11.03 14.54 17.23
C ASP A 277 10.18 13.42 16.59
N ASN A 278 9.31 12.82 17.40
CA ASN A 278 8.28 11.84 17.01
C ASN A 278 7.16 12.48 16.17
N SER A 279 7.28 13.75 15.79
CA SER A 279 6.26 14.48 15.04
C SER A 279 5.98 13.84 13.68
N ALA A 280 7.01 13.32 13.01
CA ALA A 280 6.89 12.57 11.75
C ALA A 280 6.18 11.22 11.96
N LEU A 281 6.57 10.45 12.97
CA LEU A 281 5.96 9.16 13.31
C LEU A 281 4.49 9.30 13.75
N ILE A 282 4.15 10.38 14.47
CA ILE A 282 2.76 10.68 14.87
C ILE A 282 1.91 11.06 13.65
N ALA A 283 2.46 11.83 12.71
CA ALA A 283 1.78 12.19 11.48
C ALA A 283 1.55 10.97 10.58
N GLU A 284 2.54 10.09 10.47
CA GLU A 284 2.46 8.83 9.71
C GLU A 284 1.43 7.87 10.33
N LYS A 285 1.43 7.72 11.65
CA LYS A 285 0.43 6.91 12.37
C LYS A 285 -1.00 7.43 12.18
N ALA A 286 -1.18 8.76 12.15
CA ALA A 286 -2.49 9.36 11.87
C ALA A 286 -2.93 9.14 10.42
N ALA A 287 -2.00 9.19 9.46
CA ALA A 287 -2.27 8.88 8.06
C ALA A 287 -2.67 7.40 7.88
N MET A 288 -1.90 6.46 8.46
CA MET A 288 -2.21 5.03 8.44
C MET A 288 -3.57 4.71 9.07
N SER A 289 -3.90 5.33 10.22
CA SER A 289 -5.22 5.15 10.85
C SER A 289 -6.38 5.62 9.98
N THR A 290 -6.18 6.71 9.21
CA THR A 290 -7.18 7.22 8.25
C THR A 290 -7.35 6.26 7.08
N GLN A 291 -6.25 5.69 6.59
CA GLN A 291 -6.26 4.72 5.49
C GLN A 291 -6.92 3.40 5.91
N ILE A 292 -6.66 2.92 7.12
CA ILE A 292 -7.35 1.74 7.70
C ILE A 292 -8.86 1.98 7.75
N SER A 293 -9.30 3.13 8.27
CA SER A 293 -10.73 3.47 8.32
C SER A 293 -11.39 3.52 6.93
N LYS A 294 -10.65 3.98 5.91
CA LYS A 294 -11.14 4.00 4.53
C LYS A 294 -11.25 2.59 3.95
N LEU A 295 -10.23 1.75 4.16
CA LEU A 295 -10.24 0.35 3.73
C LEU A 295 -11.38 -0.42 4.41
N GLU A 296 -11.60 -0.25 5.71
CA GLU A 296 -12.73 -0.84 6.44
C GLU A 296 -14.08 -0.40 5.84
N SER A 297 -14.22 0.87 5.48
CA SER A 297 -15.43 1.37 4.83
C SER A 297 -15.65 0.78 3.43
N ASP A 298 -14.60 0.58 2.65
CA ASP A 298 -14.70 0.04 1.30
C ASP A 298 -14.95 -1.47 1.33
N LEU A 299 -14.37 -2.19 2.29
CA LEU A 299 -14.64 -3.60 2.56
C LEU A 299 -16.12 -3.83 2.94
N ALA A 300 -16.68 -2.94 3.78
CA ALA A 300 -18.10 -2.99 4.12
C ALA A 300 -19.02 -2.77 2.91
N LYS A 301 -18.66 -1.87 1.98
CA LYS A 301 -19.44 -1.67 0.73
C LYS A 301 -19.37 -2.90 -0.17
N LEU A 302 -18.19 -3.48 -0.34
CA LEU A 302 -17.97 -4.70 -1.13
C LEU A 302 -18.77 -5.89 -0.57
N GLN A 303 -18.87 -6.02 0.75
CA GLN A 303 -19.72 -7.04 1.38
C GLN A 303 -21.21 -6.85 1.06
N VAL A 304 -21.70 -5.61 1.09
CA VAL A 304 -23.11 -5.29 0.73
C VAL A 304 -23.38 -5.57 -0.76
N GLU A 305 -22.45 -5.21 -1.64
CA GLU A 305 -22.57 -5.49 -3.07
C GLU A 305 -22.57 -7.00 -3.35
N LYS A 306 -21.68 -7.76 -2.70
CA LYS A 306 -21.66 -9.22 -2.76
C LYS A 306 -22.98 -9.84 -2.31
N GLU A 307 -23.58 -9.38 -1.21
CA GLU A 307 -24.90 -9.86 -0.77
C GLU A 307 -25.99 -9.56 -1.79
N LYS A 308 -25.94 -8.39 -2.44
CA LYS A 308 -26.89 -8.03 -3.49
C LYS A 308 -26.77 -8.95 -4.70
N ASP A 309 -25.56 -9.22 -5.16
CA ASP A 309 -25.30 -10.09 -6.31
C ASP A 309 -25.71 -11.54 -6.02
N VAL A 310 -25.48 -12.02 -4.79
CA VAL A 310 -25.95 -13.34 -4.35
C VAL A 310 -27.48 -13.42 -4.38
N ASN A 311 -28.18 -12.39 -3.89
CA ASN A 311 -29.65 -12.33 -3.94
C ASN A 311 -30.18 -12.28 -5.37
N GLU A 312 -29.54 -11.52 -6.26
CA GLU A 312 -29.91 -11.44 -7.68
C GLU A 312 -29.70 -12.78 -8.40
N LYS A 313 -28.57 -13.45 -8.13
CA LYS A 313 -28.31 -14.82 -8.61
C LYS A 313 -29.37 -15.82 -8.14
N GLU A 314 -29.80 -15.73 -6.87
CA GLU A 314 -30.82 -16.62 -6.33
C GLU A 314 -32.21 -16.39 -6.97
N GLN A 315 -32.54 -15.13 -7.29
CA GLN A 315 -33.76 -14.80 -8.04
C GLN A 315 -33.72 -15.34 -9.46
N LEU A 316 -32.60 -15.14 -10.17
CA LEU A 316 -32.41 -15.66 -11.53
C LEU A 316 -32.47 -17.20 -11.58
N LEU A 317 -31.93 -17.90 -10.56
CA LEU A 317 -32.07 -19.34 -10.42
C LEU A 317 -33.54 -19.77 -10.30
N LYS A 318 -34.31 -19.10 -9.43
CA LYS A 318 -35.76 -19.37 -9.28
C LYS A 318 -36.54 -19.11 -10.57
N GLU A 319 -36.17 -18.08 -11.33
CA GLU A 319 -36.78 -17.80 -12.62
C GLU A 319 -36.40 -18.84 -13.68
N LYS A 320 -35.14 -19.28 -13.70
CA LYS A 320 -34.67 -20.37 -14.56
C LYS A 320 -35.46 -21.66 -14.31
N ASP A 321 -35.65 -22.04 -13.05
CA ASP A 321 -36.35 -23.27 -12.69
C ASP A 321 -37.83 -23.20 -13.09
N LYS A 322 -38.49 -22.05 -12.92
CA LYS A 322 -39.86 -21.84 -13.43
C LYS A 322 -39.96 -21.97 -14.94
N LEU A 323 -39.02 -21.37 -15.68
CA LEU A 323 -38.99 -21.47 -17.14
C LEU A 323 -38.77 -22.91 -17.59
N VAL A 324 -37.92 -23.67 -16.90
CA VAL A 324 -37.71 -25.10 -17.16
C VAL A 324 -38.99 -25.90 -16.92
N GLU A 325 -39.71 -25.66 -15.82
CA GLU A 325 -41.01 -26.30 -15.56
C GLU A 325 -42.07 -25.95 -16.62
N GLU A 326 -42.16 -24.69 -17.05
CA GLU A 326 -43.07 -24.27 -18.12
C GLU A 326 -42.72 -24.93 -19.46
N LEU A 327 -41.43 -25.09 -19.77
CA LEU A 327 -40.95 -25.73 -20.99
C LEU A 327 -41.24 -27.24 -20.99
N GLU A 328 -41.06 -27.92 -19.86
CA GLU A 328 -41.42 -29.34 -19.70
C GLU A 328 -42.94 -29.56 -19.71
N ALA A 329 -43.72 -28.65 -19.12
CA ALA A 329 -45.18 -28.67 -19.19
C ALA A 329 -45.70 -28.44 -20.62
N ALA A 330 -45.07 -27.52 -21.38
CA ALA A 330 -45.39 -27.27 -22.78
C ALA A 330 -45.06 -28.50 -23.66
N LYS A 331 -43.95 -29.19 -23.41
CA LYS A 331 -43.61 -30.47 -24.05
C LYS A 331 -44.60 -31.59 -23.71
N ALA A 332 -45.12 -31.63 -22.49
CA ALA A 332 -46.13 -32.61 -22.09
C ALA A 332 -47.51 -32.33 -22.69
N SER A 333 -47.84 -31.06 -23.00
CA SER A 333 -49.12 -30.68 -23.60
C SER A 333 -49.17 -30.71 -25.13
N SER A 334 -48.02 -30.74 -25.81
CA SER A 334 -47.93 -30.74 -27.29
C SER A 334 -47.94 -32.17 -27.86
N GLY A 335 -49.01 -32.89 -27.56
CA GLY A 335 -49.46 -34.02 -28.36
C GLY A 335 -50.12 -33.53 -29.66
N GLY A 336 -49.30 -33.08 -30.62
CA GLY A 336 -49.67 -32.95 -32.02
C GLY A 336 -50.20 -31.59 -32.49
N GLY A 337 -49.44 -30.94 -33.38
CA GLY A 337 -50.01 -30.10 -34.43
C GLY A 337 -49.23 -28.83 -34.78
N GLY A 338 -48.26 -28.94 -35.70
CA GLY A 338 -47.96 -27.97 -36.78
C GLY A 338 -47.45 -26.56 -36.45
N ALA A 339 -47.69 -26.01 -35.26
CA ALA A 339 -47.18 -24.70 -34.82
C ALA A 339 -45.77 -24.80 -34.19
N ASP A 340 -45.41 -25.97 -33.69
CA ASP A 340 -44.17 -26.24 -32.94
C ASP A 340 -42.90 -26.13 -33.79
N GLN A 341 -42.98 -26.21 -35.11
CA GLN A 341 -41.79 -26.33 -35.95
C GLN A 341 -41.03 -25.00 -36.10
N ALA A 342 -41.72 -23.86 -36.03
CA ALA A 342 -41.08 -22.54 -36.10
C ALA A 342 -40.43 -22.15 -34.76
N GLU A 343 -41.05 -22.52 -33.64
CA GLU A 343 -40.53 -22.26 -32.31
C GLU A 343 -39.40 -23.25 -31.96
N LEU A 344 -39.50 -24.50 -32.39
CA LEU A 344 -38.41 -25.47 -32.32
C LEU A 344 -37.19 -25.03 -33.14
N GLU A 345 -37.37 -24.50 -34.35
CA GLU A 345 -36.26 -23.95 -35.14
C GLU A 345 -35.64 -22.73 -34.47
N LYS A 346 -36.44 -21.85 -33.85
CA LYS A 346 -35.93 -20.70 -33.09
C LYS A 346 -35.11 -21.15 -31.87
N LEU A 347 -35.64 -22.09 -31.08
CA LEU A 347 -34.92 -22.67 -29.94
C LEU A 347 -33.62 -23.37 -30.37
N LYS A 348 -33.63 -24.02 -31.54
CA LYS A 348 -32.46 -24.69 -32.09
C LYS A 348 -31.39 -23.69 -32.54
N THR A 349 -31.79 -22.56 -33.12
CA THR A 349 -30.84 -21.47 -33.44
C THR A 349 -30.26 -20.81 -32.20
N GLU A 350 -31.07 -20.62 -31.15
CA GLU A 350 -30.63 -20.07 -29.89
C GLU A 350 -29.69 -21.02 -29.15
N LYS A 351 -30.00 -22.33 -29.14
CA LYS A 351 -29.12 -23.38 -28.63
C LYS A 351 -27.75 -23.37 -29.32
N LEU A 352 -27.72 -23.29 -30.65
CA LEU A 352 -26.47 -23.22 -31.41
C LEU A 352 -25.67 -21.95 -31.09
N SER A 353 -26.34 -20.81 -30.90
CA SER A 353 -25.69 -19.57 -30.48
C SER A 353 -25.09 -19.67 -29.07
N LEU A 354 -25.79 -20.31 -28.13
CA LEU A 354 -25.29 -20.51 -26.77
C LEU A 354 -24.15 -21.53 -26.73
N GLU A 355 -24.22 -22.60 -27.53
CA GLU A 355 -23.11 -23.56 -27.70
C GLU A 355 -21.87 -22.87 -28.29
N GLU A 356 -22.03 -21.95 -29.25
CA GLU A 356 -20.91 -21.16 -29.80
C GLU A 356 -20.30 -20.20 -28.75
N GLN A 357 -21.13 -19.52 -27.96
CA GLN A 357 -20.65 -18.64 -26.89
C GLN A 357 -19.92 -19.42 -25.80
N LEU A 358 -20.44 -20.59 -25.42
CA LEU A 358 -19.79 -21.49 -24.46
C LEU A 358 -18.43 -21.96 -24.98
N ALA A 359 -18.34 -22.35 -26.26
CA ALA A 359 -17.08 -22.75 -26.87
C ALA A 359 -16.04 -21.61 -26.89
N LYS A 360 -16.46 -20.36 -27.13
CA LYS A 360 -15.57 -19.19 -27.05
C LYS A 360 -15.08 -18.94 -25.62
N ALA A 361 -15.97 -19.01 -24.64
CA ALA A 361 -15.61 -18.83 -23.23
C ALA A 361 -14.61 -19.90 -22.76
N VAL A 362 -14.80 -21.16 -23.15
CA VAL A 362 -13.86 -22.25 -22.86
C VAL A 362 -12.50 -22.01 -23.51
N ALA A 363 -12.47 -21.59 -24.78
CA ALA A 363 -11.21 -21.28 -25.46
C ALA A 363 -10.46 -20.09 -24.84
N GLU A 364 -11.18 -19.07 -24.35
CA GLU A 364 -10.56 -17.97 -23.61
C GLU A 364 -10.01 -18.44 -22.26
N GLN A 365 -10.72 -19.32 -21.55
CA GLN A 365 -10.24 -19.91 -20.30
C GLN A 365 -8.96 -20.73 -20.51
N GLU A 366 -8.92 -21.59 -21.54
CA GLU A 366 -7.71 -22.34 -21.91
C GLU A 366 -6.54 -21.41 -22.26
N ARG A 367 -6.81 -20.28 -22.92
CA ARG A 367 -5.79 -19.28 -23.23
C ARG A 367 -5.25 -18.61 -21.98
N TYR A 368 -6.12 -18.19 -21.05
CA TYR A 368 -5.69 -17.59 -19.79
C TYR A 368 -4.89 -18.58 -18.94
N GLN A 369 -5.29 -19.86 -18.93
CA GLN A 369 -4.55 -20.91 -18.22
C GLN A 369 -3.15 -21.09 -18.80
N LYS A 370 -3.02 -21.12 -20.13
CA LYS A 370 -1.72 -21.17 -20.79
C LYS A 370 -0.85 -19.93 -20.50
N GLU A 371 -1.44 -18.73 -20.51
CA GLU A 371 -0.72 -17.51 -20.16
C GLU A 371 -0.26 -17.53 -18.69
N GLN A 372 -1.03 -18.16 -17.79
CA GLN A 372 -0.63 -18.43 -16.40
C GLN A 372 0.55 -19.41 -16.32
N ASP A 373 0.50 -20.52 -17.05
CA ASP A 373 1.58 -21.51 -17.10
C ASP A 373 2.88 -20.89 -17.65
N ASP A 374 2.79 -20.11 -18.74
CA ASP A 374 3.94 -19.40 -19.31
C ASP A 374 4.53 -18.37 -18.32
N LEU A 375 3.67 -17.69 -17.55
CA LEU A 375 4.11 -16.76 -16.51
C LEU A 375 4.81 -17.48 -15.35
N LEU A 376 4.30 -18.65 -14.95
CA LEU A 376 4.92 -19.47 -13.90
C LEU A 376 6.32 -19.92 -14.32
N VAL A 377 6.49 -20.36 -15.58
CA VAL A 377 7.81 -20.70 -16.15
C VAL A 377 8.76 -19.49 -16.15
N LEU A 378 8.26 -18.29 -16.49
CA LEU A 378 9.09 -17.08 -16.43
C LEU A 378 9.47 -16.70 -14.99
N LEU A 379 8.59 -16.95 -14.02
CA LEU A 379 8.87 -16.71 -12.60
C LEU A 379 9.98 -17.65 -12.13
N THR A 380 9.87 -18.96 -12.41
CA THR A 380 10.88 -19.95 -12.04
C THR A 380 12.22 -19.67 -12.72
N GLU A 381 12.26 -19.33 -14.01
CA GLU A 381 13.49 -18.90 -14.69
C GLU A 381 14.12 -17.63 -14.06
N THR A 382 13.28 -16.74 -13.53
CA THR A 382 13.75 -15.51 -12.86
C THR A 382 14.33 -15.83 -11.49
N ASP A 383 13.71 -16.74 -10.74
CA ASP A 383 14.22 -17.22 -9.47
C ASP A 383 15.53 -18.00 -9.64
N GLU A 384 15.63 -18.87 -10.65
CA GLU A 384 16.90 -19.52 -11.01
C GLU A 384 18.00 -18.50 -11.33
N LYS A 385 17.68 -17.44 -12.08
CA LYS A 385 18.63 -16.34 -12.35
C LYS A 385 18.98 -15.58 -11.06
N LYS A 386 18.02 -15.33 -10.17
CA LYS A 386 18.25 -14.69 -8.87
C LYS A 386 19.23 -15.52 -8.04
N LEU A 387 19.03 -16.85 -7.98
CA LEU A 387 19.93 -17.80 -7.32
C LEU A 387 21.33 -17.77 -7.94
N ALA A 388 21.45 -17.84 -9.27
CA ALA A 388 22.74 -17.78 -9.95
C ALA A 388 23.50 -16.46 -9.71
N TYR A 389 22.78 -15.32 -9.65
CA TYR A 389 23.40 -14.04 -9.32
C TYR A 389 23.82 -13.97 -7.84
N LYS A 390 23.03 -14.52 -6.92
CA LYS A 390 23.40 -14.66 -5.51
C LYS A 390 24.69 -15.49 -5.37
N GLU A 391 24.76 -16.65 -6.02
CA GLU A 391 25.96 -17.49 -5.99
C GLU A 391 27.19 -16.74 -6.51
N LYS A 392 27.05 -16.04 -7.63
CA LYS A 392 28.13 -15.22 -8.20
C LYS A 392 28.57 -14.06 -7.30
N VAL A 393 27.65 -13.43 -6.57
CA VAL A 393 27.98 -12.39 -5.60
C VAL A 393 28.73 -12.98 -4.40
N LYS A 394 28.35 -14.18 -3.95
CA LYS A 394 29.06 -14.94 -2.91
C LYS A 394 30.49 -15.32 -3.36
N GLU A 395 30.67 -15.79 -4.59
CA GLU A 395 31.99 -16.10 -5.17
C GLU A 395 32.91 -14.88 -5.27
N LEU A 396 32.34 -13.69 -5.53
CA LEU A 396 33.07 -12.42 -5.61
C LEU A 396 33.40 -11.81 -4.22
N GLY A 397 33.06 -12.51 -3.13
CA GLY A 397 33.37 -12.08 -1.76
C GLY A 397 32.39 -11.06 -1.18
N GLY A 398 31.22 -10.87 -1.79
CA GLY A 398 30.12 -10.10 -1.23
C GLY A 398 29.38 -10.91 -0.15
N GLN A 399 29.07 -10.31 0.99
CA GLN A 399 28.17 -10.89 1.98
C GLN A 399 26.73 -10.66 1.53
N ILE A 400 25.99 -11.76 1.32
CA ILE A 400 24.53 -11.75 1.14
C ILE A 400 23.96 -12.10 2.51
N SER A 401 23.06 -11.27 3.04
CA SER A 401 22.35 -11.56 4.28
C SER A 401 21.60 -12.90 4.15
N GLU A 402 21.84 -13.81 5.09
CA GLU A 402 21.24 -15.16 5.13
C GLU A 402 19.72 -15.15 5.44
N GLU A 403 19.08 -13.98 5.55
CA GLU A 403 17.66 -13.82 5.85
C GLU A 403 16.71 -14.01 4.65
N GLU A 404 17.21 -14.19 3.42
CA GLU A 404 16.38 -14.60 2.26
C GLU A 404 16.37 -16.14 2.05
N ILE A 405 16.81 -16.94 3.03
CA ILE A 405 16.90 -18.42 2.93
C ILE A 405 15.84 -19.08 3.82
N GLU A 406 14.57 -18.91 3.48
CA GLU A 406 13.56 -19.95 3.74
C GLU A 406 12.77 -20.09 2.44
N GLU A 407 13.24 -20.97 1.56
CA GLU A 407 12.34 -21.63 0.61
C GLU A 407 11.46 -22.53 1.48
N GLU A 408 10.23 -22.07 1.74
CA GLU A 408 9.16 -22.92 2.25
C GLU A 408 8.88 -23.98 1.19
N ASP A 409 9.61 -25.10 1.26
CA ASP A 409 9.24 -26.37 0.64
C ASP A 409 7.95 -26.86 1.33
N GLU A 410 6.80 -26.28 1.00
CA GLU A 410 5.47 -26.84 1.29
C GLU A 410 5.10 -27.86 0.20
N ASP A 411 5.91 -28.92 0.07
CA ASP A 411 5.49 -30.19 -0.54
C ASP A 411 4.89 -31.07 0.56
N ASP A 412 3.71 -30.69 1.07
CA ASP A 412 2.81 -31.63 1.77
C ASP A 412 1.66 -31.99 0.80
N GLU A 413 2.00 -32.80 -0.21
CA GLU A 413 1.05 -33.71 -0.85
C GLU A 413 0.55 -34.70 0.23
N ASP A 414 -0.61 -34.43 0.82
CA ASP A 414 -1.49 -35.49 1.33
C ASP A 414 -2.88 -35.30 0.71
N ASP A 415 -3.01 -35.86 -0.49
CA ASP A 415 -4.26 -36.29 -1.08
C ASP A 415 -4.95 -37.30 -0.15
N GLU A 416 -5.97 -36.87 0.60
CA GLU A 416 -7.04 -37.77 1.04
C GLU A 416 -8.39 -37.19 0.58
N ASP A 417 -8.70 -37.47 -0.69
CA ASP A 417 -10.05 -37.66 -1.18
C ASP A 417 -10.76 -38.73 -0.31
N ASP A 418 -11.63 -38.32 0.59
CA ASP A 418 -12.74 -39.16 1.05
C ASP A 418 -14.05 -38.51 0.61
N GLU A 419 -14.42 -38.83 -0.63
CA GLU A 419 -15.82 -38.98 -1.02
C GLU A 419 -16.48 -40.00 -0.08
N ASP A 420 -17.34 -39.55 0.83
CA ASP A 420 -18.31 -40.43 1.46
C ASP A 420 -19.74 -39.93 1.20
N GLU A 421 -20.44 -40.75 0.41
CA GLU A 421 -21.87 -40.71 0.11
C GLU A 421 -22.74 -40.58 1.37
N SER A 422 -23.72 -39.68 1.36
CA SER A 422 -25.06 -39.96 1.94
C SER A 422 -26.15 -38.99 1.47
#